data_AF-A0A926CQ92-F1
#
_entry.id   AF-A0A926CQ92-F1
#
_cell.length_a   1.000
_cell.length_b   1.000
_cell.length_c   1.000
_cell.angle_alpha   90.00
_cell.angle_beta   90.00
_cell.angle_gamma   90.00
#
_symmetry.space_group_name_H-M   'P 1'
#
loop_
_entity.id
_entity.type
_entity.pdbx_description
1 polymer ?
#
loop_
_entity_poly.entity_id
_entity_poly.type
_entity_poly.pdbx_seq_one_letter_code
_entity_poly.pdbx_strand_id
1 'polypeptide(L)'
;MWRLVLLAAAVLIATSCALKNASETSTDNPELLKILEADQKDREPQIGQIDWAQVGPRDATRRDRVKQLLGAGSVRSGKDFQRAALVFQHGDSSDDILVAHILAVTALGKGNLDARRMSANSLDRYLNRIGQPQVFGTQYSTPDTKDVRKWTMDPYHSALIGDSLREANCVESLVAQQELLRSLRNGVEPKEPKKKPCETAAAR
;
A
#
# COMPACT_ATOMS: atom_id res chain seq x y z
N MET A 1 41.51 -31.07 -64.71
CA MET A 1 40.21 -31.00 -64.03
C MET A 1 40.32 -31.68 -62.67
N TRP A 2 40.50 -30.94 -61.58
CA TRP A 2 39.74 -31.09 -60.33
C TRP A 2 40.07 -29.91 -59.40
N ARG A 3 39.07 -29.43 -58.67
CA ARG A 3 39.03 -28.16 -57.96
C ARG A 3 39.48 -28.33 -56.51
N LEU A 4 40.34 -27.42 -56.04
CA LEU A 4 40.52 -27.05 -54.63
C LEU A 4 39.34 -26.17 -54.18
N VAL A 5 38.68 -26.48 -53.05
CA VAL A 5 38.02 -25.53 -52.13
C VAL A 5 37.83 -26.27 -50.78
N LEU A 6 38.74 -26.12 -49.81
CA LEU A 6 38.69 -25.22 -48.63
C LEU A 6 37.65 -25.59 -47.56
N LEU A 7 38.16 -26.02 -46.40
CA LEU A 7 37.45 -26.09 -45.12
C LEU A 7 36.96 -24.68 -44.72
N ALA A 8 35.69 -24.56 -44.34
CA ALA A 8 35.18 -23.42 -43.59
C ALA A 8 34.70 -23.91 -42.22
N ALA A 9 35.49 -23.60 -41.18
CA ALA A 9 35.07 -23.74 -39.80
C ALA A 9 34.05 -22.63 -39.48
N ALA A 10 32.82 -23.02 -39.15
CA ALA A 10 31.80 -22.09 -38.68
C ALA A 10 32.13 -21.62 -37.25
N VAL A 11 32.56 -20.37 -37.11
CA VAL A 11 32.71 -19.70 -35.83
C VAL A 11 31.32 -19.24 -35.37
N LEU A 12 30.75 -19.96 -34.40
CA LEU A 12 29.58 -19.50 -33.65
C LEU A 12 30.01 -18.37 -32.71
N ILE A 13 29.79 -17.12 -33.14
CA ILE A 13 29.91 -15.96 -32.25
C ILE A 13 28.68 -15.97 -31.34
N ALA A 14 28.80 -16.59 -30.17
CA ALA A 14 27.86 -16.40 -29.08
C ALA A 14 27.98 -14.94 -28.61
N THR A 15 27.15 -14.06 -29.16
CA THR A 15 26.89 -12.75 -28.56
C THR A 15 26.20 -12.98 -27.23
N SER A 16 27.01 -13.12 -26.18
CA SER A 16 26.56 -12.99 -24.80
C SER A 16 25.98 -11.59 -24.64
N CYS A 17 24.67 -11.47 -24.82
CA CYS A 17 23.91 -10.37 -24.29
C CYS A 17 23.96 -10.52 -22.77
N ALA A 18 25.05 -10.05 -22.17
CA ALA A 18 25.12 -9.87 -20.73
C ALA A 18 24.07 -8.82 -20.40
N LEU A 19 22.85 -9.29 -20.09
CA LEU A 19 21.90 -8.56 -19.28
C LEU A 19 22.65 -8.21 -18.00
N LYS A 20 23.26 -7.01 -17.98
CA LYS A 20 23.61 -6.35 -16.74
C LYS A 20 22.28 -6.12 -16.04
N ASN A 21 21.86 -7.10 -15.25
CA ASN A 21 20.98 -6.87 -14.12
C ASN A 21 21.79 -6.07 -13.11
N ALA A 22 22.06 -4.81 -13.46
CA ALA A 22 22.26 -3.78 -12.47
C ALA A 22 20.89 -3.66 -11.80
N SER A 23 20.70 -4.42 -10.72
CA SER A 23 19.85 -3.96 -9.65
C SER A 23 20.48 -2.65 -9.16
N GLU A 24 20.24 -1.55 -9.89
CA GLU A 24 20.40 -0.22 -9.34
C GLU A 24 19.55 -0.22 -8.09
N THR A 25 20.19 -0.29 -6.93
CA THR A 25 19.58 0.09 -5.66
C THR A 25 19.23 1.56 -5.83
N SER A 26 18.06 1.81 -6.42
CA SER A 26 17.57 3.16 -6.64
C SER A 26 17.54 3.83 -5.28
N THR A 27 18.38 4.85 -5.12
CA THR A 27 18.33 5.68 -3.93
C THR A 27 16.93 6.27 -3.81
N ASP A 28 16.38 6.19 -2.60
CA ASP A 28 15.10 6.77 -2.25
C ASP A 28 15.04 8.27 -2.57
N ASN A 29 13.87 8.74 -2.99
CA ASN A 29 13.63 10.15 -3.24
C ASN A 29 13.41 10.89 -1.90
N PRO A 30 14.32 11.81 -1.50
CA PRO A 30 14.21 12.53 -0.24
C PRO A 30 13.02 13.50 -0.21
N GLU A 31 12.52 13.94 -1.36
CA GLU A 31 11.32 14.78 -1.43
C GLU A 31 10.06 14.00 -1.04
N LEU A 32 9.93 12.74 -1.49
CA LEU A 32 8.80 11.89 -1.09
C LEU A 32 8.79 11.62 0.41
N LEU A 33 9.96 11.49 1.04
CA LEU A 33 10.05 11.37 2.49
C LEU A 33 9.50 12.63 3.18
N LYS A 34 9.90 13.83 2.74
CA LYS A 34 9.40 15.09 3.30
C LYS A 34 7.89 15.27 3.09
N ILE A 35 7.38 14.88 1.92
CA ILE A 35 5.93 14.90 1.64
C ILE A 35 5.20 13.99 2.62
N LEU A 36 5.70 12.77 2.83
CA LEU A 36 5.12 11.81 3.77
C LEU A 36 5.15 12.33 5.21
N GLU A 37 6.29 12.82 5.67
CA GLU A 37 6.45 13.35 7.04
C GLU A 37 5.47 14.48 7.28
N ALA A 38 5.29 15.40 6.32
CA ALA A 38 4.31 16.46 6.42
C ALA A 38 2.87 15.93 6.43
N ASP A 39 2.57 14.91 5.60
CA ASP A 39 1.26 14.24 5.55
C ASP A 39 0.89 13.56 6.88
N GLN A 40 1.84 12.85 7.49
CA GLN A 40 1.62 12.17 8.77
C GLN A 40 1.57 13.17 9.93
N LYS A 41 2.39 14.22 9.89
CA LYS A 41 2.40 15.28 10.92
C LYS A 41 1.05 15.99 11.05
N ASP A 42 0.34 16.20 9.95
CA ASP A 42 -1.02 16.77 9.96
C ASP A 42 -2.03 15.91 10.74
N ARG A 43 -1.69 14.65 11.02
CA ARG A 43 -2.53 13.63 11.70
C ARG A 43 -2.01 13.25 13.10
N GLU A 44 -0.94 13.88 13.58
CA GLU A 44 -0.45 13.75 14.96
C GLU A 44 -1.40 14.32 16.05
N PRO A 45 -2.24 15.35 15.80
CA PRO A 45 -3.19 15.81 16.81
C PRO A 45 -4.13 14.69 17.28
N GLN A 46 -4.62 14.79 18.52
CA GLN A 46 -5.53 13.79 19.09
C GLN A 46 -6.78 13.58 18.22
N ILE A 47 -7.31 12.36 18.23
CA ILE A 47 -8.54 12.00 17.52
C ILE A 47 -9.65 13.01 17.84
N GLY A 48 -10.23 13.61 16.81
CA GLY A 48 -11.27 14.65 16.93
C GLY A 48 -10.76 16.10 16.96
N GLN A 49 -9.44 16.33 16.94
CA GLN A 49 -8.83 17.67 16.90
C GLN A 49 -8.17 18.01 15.55
N ILE A 50 -8.27 17.12 14.56
CA ILE A 50 -7.71 17.35 13.23
C ILE A 50 -8.56 18.42 12.50
N ASP A 51 -7.91 19.50 12.07
CA ASP A 51 -8.52 20.53 11.24
C ASP A 51 -8.58 20.09 9.78
N TRP A 52 -9.64 19.38 9.41
CA TRP A 52 -9.83 18.89 8.05
C TRP A 52 -9.96 20.00 7.00
N ALA A 53 -10.33 21.22 7.38
CA ALA A 53 -10.37 22.36 6.47
C ALA A 53 -8.95 22.80 6.05
N GLN A 54 -7.94 22.51 6.89
CA GLN A 54 -6.54 22.69 6.53
C GLN A 54 -5.91 21.43 5.92
N VAL A 55 -6.20 20.25 6.48
CA VAL A 55 -5.56 19.00 6.05
C VAL A 55 -6.00 18.60 4.63
N GLY A 56 -7.28 18.71 4.29
CA GLY A 56 -7.79 18.33 2.97
C GLY A 56 -7.07 19.04 1.80
N PRO A 57 -6.97 20.38 1.78
CA PRO A 57 -6.22 21.10 0.76
C PRO A 57 -4.72 20.74 0.70
N ARG A 58 -4.10 20.45 1.85
CA ARG A 58 -2.69 20.02 1.92
C ARG A 58 -2.52 18.64 1.30
N ASP A 59 -3.41 17.70 1.61
CA ASP A 59 -3.38 16.36 1.02
C ASP A 59 -3.54 16.43 -0.51
N ALA A 60 -4.45 17.26 -1.02
CA ALA A 60 -4.60 17.48 -2.46
C ALA A 60 -3.31 18.03 -3.10
N THR A 61 -2.70 19.04 -2.47
CA THR A 61 -1.42 19.63 -2.93
C THR A 61 -0.30 18.58 -2.95
N ARG A 62 -0.22 17.73 -1.92
CA ARG A 62 0.75 16.63 -1.87
C ARG A 62 0.51 15.60 -2.97
N ARG A 63 -0.75 15.20 -3.21
CA ARG A 63 -1.10 14.28 -4.30
C ARG A 63 -0.67 14.86 -5.65
N ASP A 64 -0.92 16.13 -5.91
CA ASP A 64 -0.50 16.78 -7.15
C ASP A 64 1.01 16.81 -7.30
N ARG A 65 1.76 17.04 -6.20
CA ARG A 65 3.21 16.97 -6.25
C ARG A 65 3.71 15.54 -6.51
N VAL A 66 3.11 14.53 -5.89
CA VAL A 66 3.45 13.12 -6.16
C VAL A 66 3.14 12.75 -7.62
N LYS A 67 2.04 13.24 -8.21
CA LYS A 67 1.74 13.05 -9.64
C LYS A 67 2.84 13.62 -10.54
N GLN A 68 3.36 14.81 -10.23
CA GLN A 68 4.48 15.40 -10.96
C GLN A 68 5.76 14.53 -10.84
N LEU A 69 6.06 14.03 -9.65
CA LEU A 69 7.22 13.15 -9.42
C LEU A 69 7.08 11.81 -10.17
N LEU A 70 5.87 11.25 -10.23
CA LEU A 70 5.57 10.06 -11.03
C LEU A 70 5.78 10.35 -12.53
N GLY A 71 5.22 11.45 -13.05
CA GLY A 71 5.36 11.85 -14.45
C GLY A 71 6.81 12.16 -14.86
N ALA A 72 7.62 12.65 -13.92
CA ALA A 72 9.05 12.89 -14.13
C ALA A 72 9.93 11.64 -13.93
N GLY A 73 9.36 10.46 -13.64
CA GLY A 73 10.12 9.23 -13.40
C GLY A 73 10.97 9.25 -12.12
N SER A 74 10.65 10.13 -11.17
CA SER A 74 11.41 10.36 -9.93
C SER A 74 10.95 9.48 -8.75
N VAL A 75 9.94 8.62 -8.96
CA VAL A 75 9.49 7.58 -8.01
C VAL A 75 10.02 6.25 -8.52
N ARG A 76 11.04 5.68 -7.85
CA ARG A 76 11.82 4.57 -8.45
C ARG A 76 12.00 3.36 -7.53
N SER A 77 12.25 3.60 -6.24
CA SER A 77 12.47 2.53 -5.25
C SER A 77 11.15 1.98 -4.71
N GLY A 78 11.19 0.77 -4.13
CA GLY A 78 10.00 0.24 -3.44
C GLY A 78 9.56 1.13 -2.27
N LYS A 79 10.48 1.87 -1.64
CA LYS A 79 10.13 2.85 -0.59
C LYS A 79 9.42 4.06 -1.19
N ASP A 80 9.90 4.58 -2.31
CA ASP A 80 9.24 5.69 -3.01
C ASP A 80 7.78 5.37 -3.34
N PHE A 81 7.53 4.19 -3.92
CA PHE A 81 6.18 3.73 -4.24
C PHE A 81 5.30 3.56 -3.00
N GLN A 82 5.85 3.05 -1.89
CA GLN A 82 5.12 2.95 -0.62
C GLN A 82 4.76 4.34 -0.07
N ARG A 83 5.70 5.29 -0.08
CA ARG A 83 5.45 6.67 0.39
C ARG A 83 4.38 7.35 -0.46
N ALA A 84 4.48 7.22 -1.77
CA ALA A 84 3.48 7.72 -2.71
C ALA A 84 2.09 7.08 -2.46
N ALA A 85 2.04 5.76 -2.25
CA ALA A 85 0.81 5.05 -1.94
C ALA A 85 0.13 5.58 -0.66
N LEU A 86 0.88 5.91 0.39
CA LEU A 86 0.30 6.46 1.62
C LEU A 86 -0.33 7.84 1.39
N VAL A 87 0.33 8.71 0.60
CA VAL A 87 -0.23 10.02 0.23
C VAL A 87 -1.54 9.87 -0.55
N PHE A 88 -1.60 8.93 -1.50
CA PHE A 88 -2.81 8.65 -2.27
C PHE A 88 -3.90 7.94 -1.46
N GLN A 89 -3.54 7.20 -0.41
CA GLN A 89 -4.49 6.55 0.49
C GLN A 89 -5.38 7.59 1.21
N HIS A 90 -4.93 8.84 1.33
CA HIS A 90 -5.70 9.99 1.84
C HIS A 90 -6.48 10.74 0.75
N GLY A 91 -6.65 10.13 -0.43
CA GLY A 91 -7.47 10.65 -1.50
C GLY A 91 -8.98 10.67 -1.21
N ASP A 92 -9.66 11.59 -1.88
CA ASP A 92 -11.10 11.80 -1.72
C ASP A 92 -11.91 10.94 -2.69
N SER A 93 -11.33 10.60 -3.85
CA SER A 93 -11.97 9.86 -4.93
C SER A 93 -11.63 8.36 -4.91
N SER A 94 -12.48 7.53 -5.54
CA SER A 94 -12.15 6.12 -5.79
C SER A 94 -10.86 5.98 -6.61
N ASP A 95 -10.61 6.89 -7.54
CA ASP A 95 -9.45 6.87 -8.43
C ASP A 95 -8.15 7.13 -7.65
N ASP A 96 -8.17 8.07 -6.70
CA ASP A 96 -7.00 8.30 -5.83
C ASP A 96 -6.69 7.03 -5.01
N ILE A 97 -7.71 6.36 -4.47
CA ILE A 97 -7.52 5.12 -3.72
C ILE A 97 -7.05 3.97 -4.62
N LEU A 98 -7.54 3.89 -5.86
CA LEU A 98 -7.08 2.91 -6.84
C LEU A 98 -5.60 3.14 -7.19
N VAL A 99 -5.19 4.40 -7.36
CA VAL A 99 -3.77 4.75 -7.53
C VAL A 99 -2.96 4.34 -6.30
N ALA A 100 -3.47 4.55 -5.09
CA ALA A 100 -2.81 4.08 -3.86
C ALA A 100 -2.56 2.56 -3.89
N HIS A 101 -3.54 1.78 -4.36
CA HIS A 101 -3.41 0.34 -4.50
C HIS A 101 -2.34 -0.06 -5.52
N ILE A 102 -2.38 0.55 -6.71
CA ILE A 102 -1.39 0.29 -7.78
C ILE A 102 0.03 0.62 -7.28
N LEU A 103 0.21 1.74 -6.57
CA LEU A 103 1.49 2.13 -6.00
C LEU A 103 1.96 1.13 -4.92
N ALA A 104 1.07 0.67 -4.04
CA ALA A 104 1.40 -0.31 -3.02
C ALA A 104 1.81 -1.67 -3.62
N VAL A 105 1.10 -2.16 -4.64
CA VAL A 105 1.48 -3.39 -5.36
C VAL A 105 2.80 -3.20 -6.11
N THR A 106 3.05 -2.02 -6.69
CA THR A 106 4.33 -1.70 -7.35
C THR A 106 5.48 -1.69 -6.35
N ALA A 107 5.28 -1.17 -5.14
CA ALA A 107 6.26 -1.21 -4.05
C ALA A 107 6.64 -2.66 -3.69
N LEU A 108 5.65 -3.56 -3.62
CA LEU A 108 5.88 -4.99 -3.41
C LEU A 108 6.69 -5.62 -4.54
N GLY A 109 6.35 -5.32 -5.81
CA GLY A 109 7.10 -5.78 -6.98
C GLY A 109 8.54 -5.26 -7.03
N LYS A 110 8.84 -4.18 -6.30
CA LYS A 110 10.17 -3.60 -6.11
C LYS A 110 10.87 -4.10 -4.84
N GLY A 111 10.33 -5.11 -4.18
CA GLY A 111 10.93 -5.77 -3.01
C GLY A 111 10.63 -5.12 -1.66
N ASN A 112 9.81 -4.07 -1.60
CA ASN A 112 9.46 -3.42 -0.33
C ASN A 112 8.27 -4.11 0.34
N LEU A 113 8.56 -5.11 1.18
CA LEU A 113 7.56 -5.90 1.89
C LEU A 113 6.76 -5.11 2.95
N ASP A 114 7.19 -3.91 3.32
CA ASP A 114 6.43 -3.02 4.22
C ASP A 114 5.11 -2.54 3.59
N ALA A 115 4.97 -2.65 2.26
CA ALA A 115 3.77 -2.22 1.54
C ALA A 115 2.60 -3.23 1.59
N ARG A 116 2.77 -4.41 2.23
CA ARG A 116 1.76 -5.47 2.26
C ARG A 116 0.43 -5.03 2.87
N ARG A 117 0.47 -4.47 4.08
CA ARG A 117 -0.73 -3.94 4.75
C ARG A 117 -1.39 -2.83 3.94
N MET A 118 -0.57 -1.98 3.33
CA MET A 118 -1.05 -0.86 2.52
C MET A 118 -1.77 -1.34 1.25
N SER A 119 -1.29 -2.40 0.62
CA SER A 119 -1.96 -3.05 -0.52
C SER A 119 -3.35 -3.58 -0.12
N ALA A 120 -3.44 -4.27 1.03
CA ALA A 120 -4.72 -4.76 1.57
C ALA A 120 -5.67 -3.61 1.93
N ASN A 121 -5.20 -2.59 2.66
CA ASN A 121 -5.98 -1.43 3.07
C ASN A 121 -6.54 -0.65 1.87
N SER A 122 -5.70 -0.41 0.86
CA SER A 122 -6.09 0.34 -0.34
C SER A 122 -7.09 -0.45 -1.20
N LEU A 123 -6.94 -1.77 -1.31
CA LEU A 123 -7.92 -2.61 -2.01
C LEU A 123 -9.30 -2.54 -1.34
N ASP A 124 -9.37 -2.82 -0.04
CA ASP A 124 -10.64 -2.78 0.68
C ASP A 124 -11.28 -1.39 0.67
N ARG A 125 -10.47 -0.33 0.80
CA ARG A 125 -10.96 1.05 0.71
C ARG A 125 -11.51 1.35 -0.68
N TYR A 126 -10.84 0.91 -1.74
CA TYR A 126 -11.32 1.05 -3.11
C TYR A 126 -12.66 0.32 -3.29
N LEU A 127 -12.74 -0.95 -2.85
CA LEU A 127 -13.96 -1.75 -2.93
C LEU A 127 -15.13 -1.07 -2.20
N ASN A 128 -14.93 -0.60 -0.96
CA ASN A 128 -15.95 0.16 -0.23
C ASN A 128 -16.40 1.42 -0.99
N ARG A 129 -15.46 2.20 -1.55
CA ARG A 129 -15.77 3.43 -2.30
C ARG A 129 -16.64 3.18 -3.54
N ILE A 130 -16.50 2.02 -4.18
CA ILE A 130 -17.29 1.61 -5.35
C ILE A 130 -18.50 0.73 -4.98
N GLY A 131 -18.82 0.60 -3.68
CA GLY A 131 -19.98 -0.16 -3.20
C GLY A 131 -19.82 -1.69 -3.27
N GLN A 132 -18.59 -2.20 -3.36
CA GLN A 132 -18.28 -3.63 -3.37
C GLN A 132 -17.87 -4.13 -1.98
N PRO A 133 -18.10 -5.42 -1.66
CA PRO A 133 -17.63 -6.01 -0.41
C PRO A 133 -16.11 -5.94 -0.29
N GLN A 134 -15.61 -5.55 0.88
CA GLN A 134 -14.19 -5.69 1.20
C GLN A 134 -13.78 -7.17 1.36
N VAL A 135 -12.48 -7.46 1.33
CA VAL A 135 -11.94 -8.83 1.32
C VAL A 135 -11.00 -9.09 2.49
N PHE A 136 -10.17 -8.11 2.86
CA PHE A 136 -9.23 -8.29 3.96
C PHE A 136 -9.84 -7.96 5.32
N GLY A 137 -10.83 -7.07 5.39
CA GLY A 137 -11.45 -6.65 6.64
C GLY A 137 -10.71 -5.48 7.30
N THR A 138 -10.15 -4.58 6.50
CA THR A 138 -9.34 -3.46 6.98
C THR A 138 -10.15 -2.18 7.20
N GLN A 139 -11.35 -2.07 6.62
CA GLN A 139 -12.21 -0.89 6.75
C GLN A 139 -13.31 -1.11 7.78
N TYR A 140 -13.41 -0.16 8.70
CA TYR A 140 -14.48 -0.05 9.68
C TYR A 140 -15.21 1.27 9.41
N SER A 141 -16.52 1.25 9.41
CA SER A 141 -17.32 2.45 9.19
C SER A 141 -18.55 2.45 10.10
N THR A 142 -19.14 3.63 10.28
CA THR A 142 -20.45 3.75 10.90
C THR A 142 -21.29 4.71 10.04
N PRO A 143 -22.55 4.37 9.73
CA PRO A 143 -23.46 5.32 9.08
C PRO A 143 -23.90 6.44 10.03
N ASP A 144 -23.62 6.32 11.33
CA ASP A 144 -24.03 7.25 12.36
C ASP A 144 -22.92 7.39 13.40
N THR A 145 -22.21 8.50 13.38
CA THR A 145 -21.12 8.77 14.32
C THR A 145 -21.63 9.01 15.75
N LYS A 146 -22.94 9.24 15.94
CA LYS A 146 -23.56 9.42 17.27
C LYS A 146 -23.99 8.10 17.90
N ASP A 147 -24.16 7.04 17.11
CA ASP A 147 -24.53 5.71 17.59
C ASP A 147 -23.40 4.71 17.36
N VAL A 148 -22.53 4.57 18.37
CA VAL A 148 -21.40 3.64 18.34
C VAL A 148 -21.80 2.19 18.01
N ARG A 149 -23.03 1.77 18.31
CA ARG A 149 -23.49 0.41 18.03
C ARG A 149 -23.59 0.11 16.53
N LYS A 150 -23.64 1.16 15.69
CA LYS A 150 -23.73 1.05 14.22
C LYS A 150 -22.38 0.90 13.52
N TRP A 151 -21.27 0.83 14.25
CA TRP A 151 -20.00 0.40 13.66
C TRP A 151 -20.16 -0.95 12.93
N THR A 152 -19.62 -1.04 11.73
CA THR A 152 -19.69 -2.21 10.86
C THR A 152 -18.42 -2.34 10.02
N MET A 153 -18.22 -3.54 9.50
CA MET A 153 -17.27 -3.82 8.41
C MET A 153 -18.01 -4.12 7.10
N ASP A 154 -19.34 -4.12 7.10
CA ASP A 154 -20.13 -4.46 5.93
C ASP A 154 -20.10 -3.34 4.87
N PRO A 155 -20.13 -3.69 3.57
CA PRO A 155 -20.16 -5.07 3.05
C PRO A 155 -18.79 -5.77 3.17
N TYR A 156 -18.76 -7.00 3.68
CA TYR A 156 -17.53 -7.79 3.86
C TYR A 156 -17.71 -9.24 3.40
N HIS A 157 -16.95 -9.67 2.38
CA HIS A 157 -16.87 -11.06 1.97
C HIS A 157 -15.82 -11.84 2.78
N SER A 158 -16.05 -11.98 4.08
CA SER A 158 -15.05 -12.48 5.05
C SER A 158 -14.62 -13.94 4.85
N ALA A 159 -15.43 -14.77 4.18
CA ALA A 159 -15.10 -16.15 3.87
C ALA A 159 -14.23 -16.33 2.61
N LEU A 160 -14.01 -15.27 1.81
CA LEU A 160 -13.27 -15.36 0.55
C LEU A 160 -11.80 -15.74 0.77
N ILE A 161 -11.19 -15.27 1.87
CA ILE A 161 -9.82 -15.59 2.24
C ILE A 161 -9.73 -16.09 3.69
N GLY A 162 -8.82 -17.03 3.93
CA GLY A 162 -8.45 -17.50 5.26
C GLY A 162 -7.45 -16.58 5.96
N ASP A 163 -7.28 -16.78 7.26
CA ASP A 163 -6.37 -15.96 8.08
C ASP A 163 -4.90 -16.06 7.66
N SER A 164 -4.47 -17.17 7.05
CA SER A 164 -3.11 -17.28 6.51
C SER A 164 -2.82 -16.22 5.44
N LEU A 165 -3.80 -15.91 4.59
CA LEU A 165 -3.67 -14.86 3.57
C LEU A 165 -3.78 -13.46 4.18
N ARG A 166 -4.61 -13.26 5.21
CA ARG A 166 -4.64 -11.98 5.96
C ARG A 166 -3.28 -11.71 6.61
N GLU A 167 -2.75 -12.69 7.32
CA GLU A 167 -1.47 -12.57 8.02
C GLU A 167 -0.30 -12.36 7.06
N ALA A 168 -0.28 -13.08 5.92
CA ALA A 168 0.71 -12.88 4.87
C ALA A 168 0.66 -11.46 4.26
N ASN A 169 -0.46 -10.75 4.38
CA ASN A 169 -0.63 -9.36 3.97
C ASN A 169 -0.60 -8.37 5.15
N CYS A 170 -0.11 -8.80 6.31
CA CYS A 170 0.03 -7.98 7.51
C CYS A 170 -1.30 -7.43 8.05
N VAL A 171 -2.39 -8.18 7.86
CA VAL A 171 -3.75 -7.89 8.34
C VAL A 171 -4.10 -8.89 9.43
N GLU A 172 -4.76 -8.42 10.49
CA GLU A 172 -5.18 -9.23 11.63
C GLU A 172 -6.14 -10.37 11.23
N SER A 173 -6.21 -11.43 12.04
CA SER A 173 -7.17 -12.52 11.85
C SER A 173 -8.62 -12.04 11.96
N LEU A 174 -9.55 -12.80 11.37
CA LEU A 174 -10.97 -12.45 11.45
C LEU A 174 -11.48 -12.35 12.90
N VAL A 175 -10.98 -13.19 13.80
CA VAL A 175 -11.32 -13.12 15.23
C VAL A 175 -10.86 -11.81 15.86
N ALA A 176 -9.63 -11.37 15.60
CA ALA A 176 -9.12 -10.10 16.11
C ALA A 176 -9.87 -8.89 15.52
N GLN A 177 -10.25 -8.96 14.24
CA GLN A 177 -11.11 -7.95 13.60
C GLN A 177 -12.48 -7.84 14.29
N GLN A 178 -13.10 -8.97 14.63
CA GLN A 178 -14.37 -9.00 15.35
C GLN A 178 -14.26 -8.46 16.79
N GLU A 179 -13.14 -8.69 17.46
CA GLU A 179 -12.86 -8.12 18.78
C GLU A 179 -12.70 -6.59 18.73
N LEU A 180 -12.00 -6.09 17.70
CA LEU A 180 -11.89 -4.65 17.41
C LEU A 180 -13.28 -4.06 17.14
N LEU A 181 -14.07 -4.67 16.25
CA LEU A 181 -15.44 -4.23 15.96
C LEU A 181 -16.32 -4.19 17.22
N ARG A 182 -16.20 -5.19 18.10
CA ARG A 182 -16.93 -5.24 19.37
C ARG A 182 -16.52 -4.11 20.31
N SER A 183 -15.23 -3.77 20.37
CA SER A 183 -14.73 -2.65 21.16
C SER A 183 -15.30 -1.32 20.67
N LEU A 184 -15.29 -1.10 19.34
CA LEU A 184 -15.88 0.06 18.70
C LEU A 184 -17.39 0.17 19.00
N ARG A 185 -18.14 -0.93 18.91
CA ARG A 185 -19.58 -0.98 19.23
C ARG A 185 -19.92 -0.67 20.68
N ASN A 186 -18.95 -0.86 21.58
CA ASN A 186 -19.08 -0.57 23.00
C ASN A 186 -18.54 0.80 23.39
N GLY A 187 -18.05 1.60 22.43
CA GLY A 187 -17.42 2.91 22.72
C GLY A 187 -16.13 2.79 23.52
N VAL A 188 -15.49 1.62 23.50
CA VAL A 188 -14.22 1.37 24.19
C VAL A 188 -13.09 1.57 23.20
N GLU A 189 -12.07 2.33 23.60
CA GLU A 189 -10.84 2.47 22.80
C GLU A 189 -10.28 1.07 22.53
N PRO A 190 -10.08 0.69 21.25
CA PRO A 190 -9.63 -0.64 20.94
C PRO A 190 -8.25 -0.91 21.52
N LYS A 191 -8.14 -2.02 22.25
CA LYS A 191 -6.82 -2.52 22.66
C LYS A 191 -6.05 -2.95 21.41
N GLU A 192 -4.76 -2.67 21.39
CA GLU A 192 -3.90 -3.21 20.35
C GLU A 192 -4.05 -4.74 20.27
N PRO A 193 -4.11 -5.32 19.06
CA PRO A 193 -4.23 -6.76 18.91
C PRO A 193 -3.02 -7.46 19.52
N LYS A 194 -3.26 -8.57 20.23
CA LYS A 194 -2.20 -9.35 20.91
C LYS A 194 -1.11 -9.84 19.96
N LYS A 195 -1.49 -10.11 18.70
CA LYS A 195 -0.59 -10.48 17.61
C LYS A 195 -0.76 -9.42 16.52
N LYS A 196 0.33 -8.73 16.20
CA LYS A 196 0.43 -7.81 15.06
C LYS A 196 1.16 -8.52 13.92
N PRO A 197 0.45 -8.93 12.87
CA PRO A 197 1.09 -9.61 11.74
C PRO A 197 2.19 -8.75 11.12
N CYS A 198 3.29 -9.39 10.74
CA CYS A 198 4.49 -8.75 10.17
C CYS A 198 5.26 -7.77 11.07
N GLU A 199 4.85 -7.54 12.32
CA GLU A 199 5.78 -7.02 13.32
C GLU A 199 6.70 -8.16 13.76
N THR A 200 7.98 -8.07 13.41
CA THR A 200 8.98 -8.93 14.03
C THR A 200 9.16 -8.46 15.49
N ALA A 201 9.39 -9.39 16.42
CA ALA A 201 9.67 -9.09 17.82
C ALA A 201 11.00 -8.32 18.06
N ALA A 202 11.55 -7.67 17.03
CA ALA A 202 12.83 -6.98 17.02
C ALA A 202 12.64 -5.52 16.56
N ALA A 203 11.87 -4.76 17.36
CA ALA A 203 11.81 -3.29 17.31
C ALA A 203 11.25 -2.72 18.63
N ARG A 204 11.73 -3.25 19.77
CA ARG A 204 11.63 -2.60 21.08
C ARG A 204 13.02 -2.19 21.52
#